data_AF-A0AAW1R4Y2-F1
#
_entry.id   AF-A0AAW1R4Y2-F1
#
_cell.length_a   1.000
_cell.length_b   1.000
_cell.length_c   1.000
_cell.angle_alpha   90.00
_cell.angle_beta   90.00
_cell.angle_gamma   90.00
#
_symmetry.space_group_name_H-M   'P 1'
#
loop_
_entity.id
_entity.type
_entity.pdbx_description
1 polymer ?
#
loop_
_entity_poly.entity_id
_entity_poly.type
_entity_poly.pdbx_seq_one_letter_code
_entity_poly.pdbx_strand_id
1 'polypeptide(L)'
;MSGQAVAFTPAQQHRLLSRGAVLLTYVLLILCTSALILGGVGLYVLTDLEHTAAVSQTLAASYWRRLNEWNPMISTAFVNGGLIGSVMCLKRLQDHREAQKLSGVRWLKYERPAKEDRAGQTARKKDVKKKR
;
A
#
# COMPACT_ATOMS: atom_id res chain seq x y z
N MET A 1 2.93 -6.01 40.66
CA MET A 1 3.01 -4.98 39.60
C MET A 1 2.04 -5.39 38.50
N SER A 2 0.82 -4.88 38.57
CA SER A 2 -0.31 -5.28 37.72
C SER A 2 -0.24 -4.51 36.41
N GLY A 3 0.13 -5.18 35.32
CA GLY A 3 0.14 -4.60 33.98
C GLY A 3 -1.29 -4.34 33.51
N GLN A 4 -1.71 -3.08 33.44
CA GLN A 4 -2.95 -2.70 32.78
C GLN A 4 -2.81 -2.98 31.28
N ALA A 5 -3.43 -4.06 30.82
CA ALA A 5 -3.63 -4.29 29.39
C ALA A 5 -4.56 -3.20 28.86
N VAL A 6 -3.99 -2.21 28.17
CA VAL A 6 -4.75 -1.15 27.51
C VAL A 6 -5.53 -1.78 26.37
N ALA A 7 -6.82 -2.05 26.62
CA ALA A 7 -7.73 -2.59 25.62
C ALA A 7 -7.90 -1.56 24.49
N PHE A 8 -7.23 -1.81 23.37
CA PHE A 8 -7.37 -0.99 22.17
C PHE A 8 -8.78 -1.17 21.61
N THR A 9 -9.49 -0.05 21.42
CA THR A 9 -10.77 -0.07 20.72
C THR A 9 -10.55 -0.47 19.26
N PRO A 10 -11.48 -1.22 18.62
CA PRO A 10 -11.32 -1.69 17.23
C PRO A 10 -11.12 -0.53 16.24
N ALA A 11 -11.67 0.66 16.56
CA ALA A 11 -11.48 1.89 15.79
C ALA A 11 -10.05 2.44 15.85
N GLN A 12 -9.32 2.28 16.97
CA GLN A 12 -7.92 2.68 17.07
C GLN A 12 -6.99 1.65 16.42
N GLN A 13 -7.32 0.36 16.53
CA GLN A 13 -6.55 -0.72 15.91
C GLN A 13 -6.52 -0.61 14.37
N HIS A 14 -7.63 -0.21 13.75
CA HIS A 14 -7.72 0.05 12.31
C HIS A 14 -6.87 1.25 11.84
N ARG A 15 -6.75 2.30 12.67
CA ARG A 15 -5.96 3.50 12.32
C ARG A 15 -4.45 3.25 12.43
N LEU A 16 -4.02 2.45 13.40
CA LEU A 16 -2.62 2.07 13.56
C LEU A 16 -2.17 1.11 12.44
N LEU A 17 -3.00 0.12 12.09
CA LEU A 17 -2.74 -0.73 10.92
C LEU A 17 -2.63 0.09 9.63
N SER A 18 -3.48 1.10 9.46
CA SER A 18 -3.48 1.98 8.29
C SER A 18 -2.18 2.79 8.16
N ARG A 19 -1.66 3.36 9.25
CA ARG A 19 -0.41 4.14 9.21
C ARG A 19 0.81 3.26 8.96
N GLY A 20 0.85 2.08 9.58
CA GLY A 20 1.89 1.08 9.35
C GLY A 20 1.92 0.60 7.90
N ALA A 21 0.75 0.32 7.32
CA ALA A 21 0.63 -0.10 5.92
C ALA A 21 1.14 0.96 4.93
N VAL A 22 0.85 2.24 5.18
CA VAL A 22 1.34 3.34 4.33
C VAL A 22 2.86 3.47 4.42
N LEU A 23 3.43 3.45 5.63
CA LEU A 23 4.89 3.47 5.84
C LEU A 23 5.57 2.29 5.15
N LEU A 24 5.03 1.08 5.32
CA LEU A 24 5.53 -0.12 4.65
C LEU A 24 5.47 0.02 3.13
N THR A 25 4.39 0.59 2.58
CA THR A 25 4.25 0.82 1.14
C THR A 25 5.32 1.80 0.63
N TYR A 26 5.66 2.85 1.39
CA TYR A 26 6.76 3.75 1.03
C TYR A 26 8.12 3.07 1.05
N VAL A 27 8.40 2.24 2.06
CA VAL A 27 9.64 1.47 2.13
C VAL A 27 9.75 0.50 0.96
N LEU A 28 8.67 -0.23 0.64
CA LEU A 28 8.62 -1.09 -0.54
C LEU A 28 8.82 -0.29 -1.84
N LEU A 29 8.22 0.90 -1.96
CA LEU A 29 8.37 1.74 -3.15
C LEU A 29 9.84 2.12 -3.37
N ILE A 30 10.55 2.54 -2.31
CA ILE A 30 11.99 2.86 -2.39
C ILE A 30 12.79 1.64 -2.82
N LEU A 31 12.53 0.47 -2.21
CA LEU A 31 13.19 -0.78 -2.58
C LEU A 31 12.94 -1.15 -4.05
N CYS A 32 11.69 -1.13 -4.52
CA CYS A 32 11.35 -1.41 -5.92
C CYS A 32 12.00 -0.41 -6.88
N THR A 33 12.08 0.86 -6.52
CA THR A 33 12.72 1.90 -7.34
C THR A 33 14.23 1.67 -7.41
N SER A 34 14.89 1.34 -6.29
CA SER A 34 16.31 1.00 -6.29
C SER A 34 16.61 -0.25 -7.12
N ALA A 35 15.75 -1.26 -7.05
CA ALA A 35 15.85 -2.47 -7.85
C ALA A 35 15.74 -2.17 -9.35
N LEU A 36 14.82 -1.28 -9.74
CA LEU A 36 14.67 -0.83 -11.12
C LEU A 36 15.89 -0.05 -11.62
N ILE A 37 16.44 0.86 -10.79
CA ILE A 37 17.66 1.60 -11.13
C ILE A 37 18.84 0.66 -11.29
N LEU A 38 19.05 -0.27 -10.34
CA LEU A 38 20.12 -1.27 -10.42
C LEU A 38 19.96 -2.17 -11.64
N GLY A 39 18.74 -2.62 -11.94
CA GLY A 39 18.45 -3.40 -13.14
C GLY A 39 18.74 -2.62 -14.42
N GLY A 40 18.36 -1.34 -14.49
CA GLY A 40 18.62 -0.46 -15.62
C GLY A 40 20.11 -0.18 -15.85
N VAL A 41 20.85 0.11 -14.78
CA VAL A 41 22.32 0.27 -14.83
C VAL A 41 22.98 -1.04 -15.22
N GLY A 42 22.50 -2.17 -14.69
CA GLY A 42 22.95 -3.50 -15.07
C GLY A 42 22.79 -3.78 -16.56
N LEU A 43 21.61 -3.49 -17.11
CA LEU A 43 21.36 -3.58 -18.56
C LEU A 43 22.28 -2.66 -19.35
N TYR A 44 22.49 -1.43 -18.91
CA TYR A 44 23.41 -0.50 -19.57
C TYR A 44 24.84 -1.07 -19.65
N VAL A 45 25.34 -1.63 -18.55
CA VAL A 45 26.65 -2.31 -18.48
C VAL A 45 26.72 -3.55 -19.37
N LEU A 46 25.60 -4.26 -19.55
CA LEU A 46 25.50 -5.42 -20.44
C LEU A 46 25.47 -5.02 -21.92
N THR A 47 24.86 -3.88 -22.25
CA THR A 47 24.83 -3.36 -23.62
C THR A 47 26.13 -2.71 -24.05
N ASP A 48 26.97 -2.26 -23.10
CA ASP A 48 28.31 -1.71 -23.38
C ASP A 48 29.34 -2.83 -23.63
N LEU A 49 29.27 -3.39 -24.84
CA LEU A 49 30.15 -4.46 -25.32
C LEU A 49 31.61 -4.01 -25.48
N GLU A 50 31.82 -2.71 -25.76
CA GLU A 50 33.16 -2.15 -25.99
C GLU A 50 33.84 -1.67 -24.70
N HIS A 51 33.14 -1.71 -23.56
CA HIS A 51 33.64 -1.30 -22.23
C HIS A 51 34.15 0.14 -22.21
N THR A 52 33.53 0.98 -23.01
CA THR A 52 33.92 2.38 -23.19
C THR A 52 33.41 3.24 -22.05
N ALA A 53 32.31 2.85 -21.39
CA ALA A 53 31.76 3.60 -20.28
C ALA A 53 32.57 3.35 -19.00
N ALA A 54 32.87 4.43 -18.26
CA ALA A 54 33.56 4.36 -16.97
C ALA A 54 32.82 3.46 -15.96
N VAL A 55 31.48 3.39 -16.05
CA VAL A 55 30.65 2.53 -15.20
C VAL A 55 30.90 1.05 -15.45
N SER A 56 31.14 0.66 -16.70
CA SER A 56 31.39 -0.72 -17.13
C SER A 56 32.75 -1.26 -16.69
N GLN A 57 33.69 -0.38 -16.36
CA GLN A 57 35.05 -0.73 -15.90
C GLN A 57 35.13 -0.95 -14.38
N THR A 58 34.05 -0.72 -13.64
CA THR A 58 34.03 -0.87 -12.19
C THR A 58 33.99 -2.35 -11.76
N LEU A 59 34.49 -2.64 -10.55
CA LEU A 59 34.35 -3.97 -9.93
C LEU A 59 32.89 -4.39 -9.78
N ALA A 60 31.97 -3.44 -9.55
CA ALA A 60 30.55 -3.73 -9.46
C ALA A 60 29.98 -4.26 -10.79
N ALA A 61 30.39 -3.67 -11.92
CA ALA A 61 30.00 -4.10 -13.26
C ALA A 61 30.48 -5.52 -13.57
N SER A 62 31.71 -5.88 -13.16
CA SER A 62 32.23 -7.24 -13.38
C SER A 62 31.48 -8.29 -12.57
N TYR A 63 31.12 -8.00 -11.32
CA TYR A 63 30.23 -8.86 -10.53
C TYR A 63 28.85 -8.98 -11.16
N TRP A 64 28.28 -7.87 -11.64
CA TRP A 64 26.97 -7.87 -12.28
C TRP A 64 26.95 -8.77 -13.53
N ARG A 65 27.99 -8.68 -14.37
CA ARG A 65 28.15 -9.54 -15.55
C ARG A 65 28.23 -11.01 -15.18
N ARG A 66 29.06 -11.36 -14.18
CA ARG A 66 29.14 -12.75 -13.66
C ARG A 66 27.79 -13.24 -13.13
N LEU A 67 27.06 -12.39 -12.43
CA LEU A 67 25.73 -12.71 -11.91
C LEU A 67 24.77 -13.03 -13.07
N ASN A 68 24.84 -12.25 -14.15
CA ASN A 68 23.98 -12.38 -15.31
C ASN A 68 24.40 -13.55 -16.24
N GLU A 69 25.68 -13.91 -16.28
CA GLU A 69 26.18 -15.14 -16.92
C GLU A 69 25.62 -16.38 -16.24
N TRP A 70 25.52 -16.36 -14.91
CA TRP A 70 24.92 -17.47 -14.16
C TRP A 70 23.41 -17.58 -14.39
N ASN A 71 22.72 -16.44 -14.44
CA ASN A 71 21.31 -16.41 -14.75
C ASN A 71 20.90 -15.11 -15.47
N PRO A 72 20.64 -15.15 -16.79
CA PRO A 72 20.31 -13.96 -17.57
C PRO A 72 18.93 -13.38 -17.24
N MET A 73 18.07 -14.15 -16.56
CA MET A 73 16.76 -13.66 -16.10
C MET A 73 16.90 -12.67 -14.95
N ILE A 74 18.05 -12.57 -14.28
CA ILE A 74 18.21 -11.69 -13.12
C ILE A 74 18.01 -10.23 -13.52
N SER A 75 18.70 -9.75 -14.56
CA SER A 75 18.57 -8.35 -14.99
C SER A 75 17.13 -8.03 -15.40
N THR A 76 16.47 -8.94 -16.12
CA THR A 76 15.06 -8.82 -16.51
C THR A 76 14.12 -8.82 -15.31
N ALA A 77 14.38 -9.65 -14.30
CA ALA A 77 13.58 -9.73 -13.08
C ALA A 77 13.72 -8.46 -12.24
N PHE A 78 14.91 -7.87 -12.14
CA PHE A 78 15.12 -6.60 -11.44
C PHE A 78 14.36 -5.45 -12.13
N VAL A 79 14.44 -5.35 -13.45
CA VAL A 79 13.75 -4.29 -14.20
C VAL A 79 12.24 -4.49 -14.20
N ASN A 80 11.75 -5.66 -14.61
CA ASN A 80 10.30 -5.93 -14.70
C ASN A 80 9.66 -6.00 -13.31
N GLY A 81 10.31 -6.68 -12.36
CA GLY A 81 9.84 -6.78 -10.98
C GLY A 81 9.88 -5.42 -10.28
N GLY A 82 10.94 -4.63 -10.48
CA GLY A 82 11.02 -3.26 -9.99
C GLY A 82 9.92 -2.36 -10.57
N LEU A 83 9.61 -2.50 -11.87
CA LEU A 83 8.58 -1.72 -12.54
C LEU A 83 7.18 -2.07 -12.03
N ILE A 84 6.82 -3.36 -12.06
CA ILE A 84 5.52 -3.84 -11.58
C ILE A 84 5.34 -3.52 -10.10
N GLY A 85 6.36 -3.76 -9.29
CA GLY A 85 6.34 -3.45 -7.86
C GLY A 85 6.13 -1.96 -7.59
N SER A 86 6.82 -1.09 -8.32
CA SER A 86 6.67 0.36 -8.20
C SER A 86 5.28 0.82 -8.60
N VAL A 87 4.73 0.32 -9.72
CA VAL A 87 3.37 0.65 -10.17
C VAL A 87 2.32 0.18 -9.16
N MET A 88 2.45 -1.04 -8.63
CA MET A 88 1.56 -1.56 -7.60
C MET A 88 1.60 -0.72 -6.32
N CYS A 89 2.80 -0.33 -5.87
CA CYS A 89 2.96 0.53 -4.70
C CYS A 89 2.32 1.91 -4.92
N LEU A 90 2.53 2.52 -6.09
CA LEU A 90 1.91 3.80 -6.46
C LEU A 90 0.39 3.70 -6.48
N LYS A 91 -0.17 2.64 -7.08
CA LYS A 91 -1.61 2.40 -7.11
C LYS A 91 -2.18 2.27 -5.70
N ARG A 92 -1.54 1.49 -4.82
CA ARG A 92 -1.94 1.36 -3.40
C ARG A 92 -1.88 2.70 -2.66
N LEU A 93 -0.89 3.53 -2.96
CA LEU A 93 -0.77 4.88 -2.39
C LEU A 93 -1.92 5.79 -2.85
N GLN A 94 -2.30 5.70 -4.13
CA GLN A 94 -3.44 6.42 -4.69
C GLN A 94 -4.75 5.96 -4.04
N ASP A 95 -4.98 4.65 -3.95
CA ASP A 95 -6.15 4.08 -3.28
C ASP A 95 -6.24 4.58 -1.81
N HIS A 96 -5.11 4.64 -1.10
CA HIS A 96 -5.07 5.20 0.25
C HIS A 96 -5.41 6.69 0.29
N ARG A 97 -4.93 7.49 -0.67
CA ARG A 97 -5.27 8.92 -0.77
C ARG A 97 -6.76 9.12 -1.10
N GLU A 98 -7.33 8.32 -1.98
CA GLU A 98 -8.76 8.37 -2.31
C GLU A 98 -9.62 7.94 -1.12
N ALA A 99 -9.24 6.86 -0.43
CA ALA A 99 -9.92 6.43 0.78
C ALA A 99 -9.84 7.49 1.90
N GLN A 100 -8.73 8.23 2.01
CA GLN A 100 -8.61 9.36 2.95
C GLN A 100 -9.53 10.52 2.56
N LYS A 101 -9.62 10.86 1.26
CA LYS A 101 -10.58 11.88 0.78
C LYS A 101 -12.03 11.47 1.07
N LEU A 102 -12.39 10.21 0.80
CA LEU A 102 -13.74 9.70 1.02
C LEU A 102 -14.08 9.53 2.51
N SER A 103 -13.13 9.09 3.35
CA SER A 103 -13.33 9.02 4.80
C SER A 103 -13.43 10.40 5.45
N GLY A 104 -12.75 11.40 4.88
CA GLY A 104 -12.92 12.82 5.21
C GLY A 104 -14.29 13.41 4.83
N VAL A 105 -15.08 12.69 4.03
CA VAL A 105 -16.45 13.06 3.65
C VAL A 105 -17.49 12.14 4.32
N ARG A 106 -17.08 10.94 4.78
CA ARG A 106 -17.99 9.89 5.27
C ARG A 106 -18.66 10.21 6.62
N TRP A 107 -18.22 11.22 7.37
CA TRP A 107 -18.97 11.72 8.52
C TRP A 107 -20.19 12.59 8.15
N LEU A 108 -20.30 13.06 6.90
CA LEU A 108 -21.48 13.81 6.44
C LEU A 108 -22.62 12.92 5.91
N LYS A 109 -22.44 11.59 5.86
CA LYS A 109 -23.46 10.65 5.32
C LYS A 109 -23.83 9.53 6.28
N TYR A 110 -23.65 9.77 7.57
CA TYR A 110 -24.29 9.00 8.64
C TYR A 110 -25.19 9.92 9.48
N GLU A 111 -26.02 10.72 8.81
CA GLU A 111 -27.27 11.20 9.41
C GLU A 111 -28.18 10.00 9.65
N ARG A 112 -27.91 9.33 10.76
CA ARG A 112 -28.82 8.64 11.67
C ARG A 112 -30.29 8.55 11.19
N PRO A 113 -30.78 7.43 10.63
CA PRO A 113 -32.22 7.15 10.63
C PRO A 113 -32.67 6.61 12.01
N ALA A 114 -32.30 7.27 13.12
CA ALA A 114 -32.80 6.88 14.45
C ALA A 114 -34.04 7.67 14.89
N LYS A 115 -34.70 8.37 13.95
CA LYS A 115 -35.98 9.03 14.22
C LYS A 115 -37.18 8.37 13.52
N GLU A 116 -36.98 7.46 12.57
CA GLU A 116 -38.10 6.78 11.90
C GLU A 116 -38.65 5.60 12.74
N ASP A 117 -37.80 4.89 13.47
CA ASP A 117 -38.25 3.71 14.24
C ASP A 117 -39.07 4.06 15.49
N ARG A 118 -38.91 5.27 16.04
CA ARG A 118 -39.68 5.71 17.23
C ARG A 118 -41.07 6.25 16.88
N ALA A 119 -41.26 6.78 15.67
CA ALA A 119 -42.58 7.20 15.19
C ALA A 119 -43.46 5.99 14.84
N GLY A 120 -42.89 4.94 14.23
CA GLY A 120 -43.59 3.69 13.92
C GLY A 120 -44.04 2.89 15.15
N GLN A 121 -43.23 2.85 16.22
CA GLN A 121 -43.58 2.13 17.45
C GLN A 121 -44.60 2.86 18.34
N THR A 122 -44.67 4.19 18.29
CA THR A 122 -45.68 4.95 19.05
C THR A 122 -47.06 4.93 18.39
N ALA A 123 -47.12 4.87 17.06
CA ALA A 123 -48.39 4.65 16.34
C ALA A 123 -48.99 3.28 16.66
N ARG A 124 -48.19 2.21 16.64
CA ARG A 124 -48.65 0.84 16.90
C ARG A 124 -49.19 0.60 18.32
N LYS A 125 -48.77 1.39 19.33
CA LYS A 125 -49.27 1.27 20.70
C LYS A 125 -50.63 1.95 20.93
N LYS A 126 -51.02 2.92 20.09
CA LYS A 126 -52.34 3.57 20.23
C LYS A 126 -53.47 2.70 19.69
N ASP A 127 -53.24 1.93 18.63
CA ASP A 127 -54.27 1.09 18.02
C ASP A 127 -54.63 -0.16 18.83
N VAL A 128 -53.66 -0.70 19.60
CA VAL A 128 -53.91 -1.88 20.45
C VAL A 128 -54.74 -1.52 21.69
N LYS A 129 -54.67 -0.28 22.17
CA LYS A 129 -55.40 0.15 23.38
C LYS A 129 -56.86 0.54 23.12
N LYS A 130 -57.30 0.65 21.85
CA LYS A 130 -58.67 1.00 21.47
C LYS A 130 -59.57 -0.23 21.19
N LYS A 131 -59.02 -1.44 21.26
CA LYS A 131 -59.74 -2.72 21.01
C LYS A 131 -59.93 -3.58 22.26
N ARG A 132 -59.77 -3.03 23.46
CA ARG A 132 -60.16 -3.66 24.72
C ARG A 132 -61.14 -2.77 25.46
#